data_AF-A0A7X7BUT4-F1
#
_entry.id   AF-A0A7X7BUT4-F1
#
_cell.length_a   1.000
_cell.length_b   1.000
_cell.length_c   1.000
_cell.angle_alpha   90.00
_cell.angle_beta   90.00
_cell.angle_gamma   90.00
#
_symmetry.space_group_name_H-M   'P 1'
#
loop_
_entity.id
_entity.type
_entity.pdbx_description
1 polymer ?
#
loop_
_entity_poly.entity_id
_entity_poly.type
_entity_poly.pdbx_seq_one_letter_code
_entity_poly.pdbx_strand_id
1 'polypeptide(L)'
;MKKIAFWAKIVLSLLFLLALLMLFFQNRDTAIVFNYLAGKGEIQLTTLLFLSFALGAIFTLAQLFLTNVRKGYNKMILEARVKELTDENERLERELNRL
;
A
#
# COMPACT_ATOMS: atom_id res chain seq x y z
N MET A 1 13.66 13.44 -9.47
CA MET A 1 13.87 12.19 -8.69
C MET A 1 12.59 11.43 -8.33
N LYS A 2 11.50 12.06 -7.83
CA LYS A 2 10.28 11.34 -7.38
C LYS A 2 9.51 10.54 -8.46
N LYS A 3 9.51 11.00 -9.72
CA LYS A 3 8.79 10.33 -10.83
C LYS A 3 9.47 9.03 -11.29
N ILE A 4 10.81 9.00 -11.39
CA ILE A 4 11.56 7.81 -11.81
C ILE A 4 11.44 6.70 -10.77
N ALA A 5 11.51 7.04 -9.47
CA ALA A 5 11.31 6.08 -8.39
C ALA A 5 9.90 5.47 -8.38
N PHE A 6 8.88 6.20 -8.86
CA PHE A 6 7.53 5.67 -9.01
C PHE A 6 7.45 4.64 -10.12
N TRP A 7 7.97 4.96 -11.32
CA TRP A 7 8.00 4.03 -12.45
C TRP A 7 8.85 2.79 -12.18
N ALA A 8 9.99 2.95 -11.51
CA ALA A 8 10.84 1.83 -11.11
C ALA A 8 10.10 0.83 -10.18
N LYS A 9 9.27 1.33 -9.25
CA LYS A 9 8.45 0.46 -8.40
C LYS A 9 7.42 -0.32 -9.21
N ILE A 10 6.76 0.33 -10.16
CA ILE A 10 5.78 -0.35 -11.04
C ILE A 10 6.45 -1.44 -11.86
N VAL A 11 7.58 -1.12 -12.50
CA VAL A 11 8.34 -2.09 -13.31
C VAL A 11 8.80 -3.27 -12.46
N LEU A 12 9.32 -3.01 -11.25
CA LEU A 12 9.74 -4.06 -10.34
C LEU A 12 8.57 -4.95 -9.90
N SER A 13 7.41 -4.37 -9.60
CA SER A 13 6.19 -5.12 -9.28
C SER A 13 5.69 -5.97 -10.44
N LEU A 14 5.76 -5.46 -11.68
CA LEU A 14 5.41 -6.22 -12.88
C LEU A 14 6.37 -7.38 -13.14
N LEU A 15 7.69 -7.17 -12.97
CA LEU A 15 8.68 -8.23 -13.09
C LEU A 15 8.49 -9.31 -12.03
N PHE A 16 8.19 -8.92 -10.79
CA PHE A 16 7.88 -9.86 -9.72
C PHE A 16 6.62 -10.69 -10.03
N LEU A 17 5.57 -10.04 -10.55
CA LEU A 17 4.35 -10.73 -11.00
C LEU A 17 4.66 -11.72 -12.14
N LEU A 18 5.47 -11.32 -13.11
CA LEU A 18 5.87 -12.17 -14.23
C LEU A 18 6.66 -13.39 -13.77
N ALA A 19 7.61 -13.22 -12.84
CA ALA A 19 8.38 -14.31 -12.25
C ALA A 19 7.48 -15.29 -11.48
N LEU A 20 6.52 -14.77 -10.71
CA LEU A 20 5.51 -15.59 -10.03
C LEU A 20 4.66 -16.38 -11.03
N LEU A 21 4.20 -15.75 -12.12
CA LEU A 21 3.44 -16.43 -13.16
C LEU A 21 4.26 -17.53 -13.84
N MET A 22 5.53 -17.28 -14.16
CA MET A 22 6.42 -18.31 -14.73
C MET A 22 6.56 -19.51 -13.79
N LEU A 23 6.81 -19.29 -12.50
CA LEU A 23 6.86 -20.35 -11.50
C LEU A 23 5.54 -21.13 -11.41
N PHE A 24 4.42 -20.42 -11.56
CA PHE A 24 3.07 -20.97 -11.55
C PHE A 24 2.80 -21.92 -12.73
N PHE A 25 3.19 -21.50 -13.94
CA PHE A 25 2.98 -22.30 -15.15
C PHE A 25 3.93 -23.49 -15.22
N GLN A 26 5.15 -23.35 -14.72
CA GLN A 26 6.16 -24.40 -14.80
C GLN A 26 5.96 -25.53 -13.77
N ASN A 27 5.45 -25.21 -12.58
CA ASN A 27 5.36 -26.15 -11.46
C ASN A 27 3.90 -26.49 -11.08
N ARG A 28 3.03 -26.58 -12.09
CA ARG A 28 1.58 -26.69 -11.88
C ARG A 28 1.17 -27.94 -11.09
N ASP A 29 1.89 -29.03 -11.30
CA ASP A 29 1.62 -30.34 -10.71
C ASP A 29 2.48 -30.64 -9.47
N THR A 30 3.32 -29.68 -9.06
CA THR A 30 4.19 -29.87 -7.89
C THR A 30 3.37 -29.78 -6.61
N ALA A 31 3.25 -30.90 -5.90
CA ALA A 31 2.68 -30.95 -4.56
C ALA A 31 3.77 -30.77 -3.50
N ILE A 32 3.53 -29.87 -2.55
CA ILE A 32 4.30 -29.76 -1.31
C ILE A 32 3.62 -30.68 -0.30
N VAL A 33 4.39 -31.68 0.17
CA VAL A 33 3.94 -32.62 1.19
C VAL A 33 4.44 -32.15 2.54
N PHE A 34 3.53 -32.00 3.49
CA PHE A 34 3.84 -31.76 4.89
C PHE A 34 3.57 -33.03 5.68
N ASN A 35 4.59 -33.52 6.37
CA ASN A 35 4.43 -34.63 7.31
C ASN A 35 4.17 -34.06 8.70
N TYR A 36 2.99 -34.34 9.23
CA TYR A 36 2.59 -34.03 10.60
C TYR A 36 2.64 -35.31 11.45
N LEU A 37 2.71 -35.16 12.77
CA LEU A 37 2.68 -36.29 13.71
C LEU A 37 1.44 -37.19 13.55
N ALA A 38 0.33 -36.66 13.04
CA ALA A 38 -0.95 -37.37 12.87
C ALA A 38 -1.27 -37.78 11.41
N GLY A 39 -0.35 -37.56 10.45
CA GLY A 39 -0.56 -37.91 9.05
C GLY A 39 0.15 -36.98 8.07
N LYS A 40 -0.10 -37.17 6.77
CA LYS A 40 0.46 -36.35 5.69
C LYS A 40 -0.61 -35.43 5.10
N GLY A 41 -0.28 -34.16 4.87
CA GLY A 41 -1.09 -33.24 4.09
C GLY A 41 -0.34 -32.81 2.85
N GLU A 42 -1.07 -32.60 1.75
CA GLU A 42 -0.49 -32.22 0.47
C GLU A 42 -1.18 -30.93 0.00
N ILE A 43 -0.39 -29.91 -0.34
CA ILE A 43 -0.89 -28.68 -0.98
C ILE A 43 -0.19 -28.51 -2.32
N GLN A 44 -0.92 -28.11 -3.35
CA GLN A 44 -0.28 -27.72 -4.61
C GLN A 44 0.55 -26.44 -4.40
N LEU A 45 1.79 -26.44 -4.89
CA LEU A 45 2.70 -25.30 -4.82
C LEU A 45 2.06 -24.05 -5.44
N THR A 46 1.33 -24.23 -6.54
CA THR A 46 0.51 -23.18 -7.17
C THR A 46 -0.45 -22.55 -6.19
N THR A 47 -1.31 -23.34 -5.54
CA THR A 47 -2.27 -22.85 -4.54
C THR A 47 -1.58 -22.08 -3.41
N LEU A 48 -0.44 -22.58 -2.91
CA LEU A 48 0.34 -21.89 -1.87
C LEU A 48 0.90 -20.55 -2.34
N LEU A 49 1.46 -20.49 -3.55
CA LEU A 49 1.99 -19.27 -4.15
C LEU A 49 0.88 -18.25 -4.42
N PHE A 50 -0.30 -18.69 -4.87
CA PHE A 50 -1.44 -17.82 -5.11
C PHE A 50 -1.96 -17.20 -3.82
N LEU A 51 -2.14 -18.00 -2.78
CA LEU A 51 -2.57 -17.49 -1.47
C LEU A 51 -1.57 -16.47 -0.92
N SER A 52 -0.28 -16.78 -1.02
CA SER A 52 0.80 -15.88 -0.59
C SER A 52 0.76 -14.56 -1.35
N PHE A 53 0.59 -14.60 -2.67
CA PHE A 53 0.45 -13.42 -3.51
C PHE A 53 -0.82 -12.61 -3.19
N ALA A 54 -1.97 -13.28 -3.07
CA ALA A 54 -3.25 -12.63 -2.77
C ALA A 54 -3.20 -11.91 -1.41
N LEU A 55 -2.67 -12.56 -0.38
CA LEU A 55 -2.48 -11.96 0.94
C LEU A 55 -1.53 -10.74 0.88
N GLY A 56 -0.40 -10.88 0.19
CA GLY A 56 0.54 -9.77 -0.01
C GLY A 56 -0.07 -8.58 -0.75
N ALA A 57 -0.87 -8.84 -1.79
CA ALA A 57 -1.57 -7.81 -2.55
C ALA A 57 -2.63 -7.09 -1.70
N ILE A 58 -3.44 -7.83 -0.95
CA ILE A 58 -4.45 -7.26 -0.03
C ILE A 58 -3.77 -6.37 1.01
N PHE A 59 -2.69 -6.85 1.63
CA PHE A 59 -1.95 -6.09 2.63
C PHE A 59 -1.36 -4.80 2.05
N THR A 60 -0.78 -4.87 0.85
CA THR A 60 -0.22 -3.72 0.15
C THR A 60 -1.30 -2.69 -0.18
N LEU A 61 -2.46 -3.13 -0.67
CA LEU A 61 -3.60 -2.26 -0.97
C LEU A 61 -4.13 -1.58 0.29
N ALA A 62 -4.29 -2.34 1.39
CA ALA A 62 -4.71 -1.81 2.67
C ALA A 62 -3.73 -0.74 3.19
N GLN A 63 -2.42 -1.00 3.11
CA GLN A 63 -1.39 -0.04 3.52
C GLN A 63 -1.43 1.24 2.66
N LEU A 64 -1.58 1.12 1.35
CA LEU A 64 -1.69 2.28 0.45
C LEU A 64 -2.94 3.10 0.76
N PHE A 65 -4.07 2.43 0.97
CA PHE A 65 -5.33 3.07 1.34
C PHE A 65 -5.19 3.86 2.64
N LEU A 66 -4.71 3.22 3.72
CA LEU A 66 -4.49 3.87 5.02
C LEU A 66 -3.53 5.05 4.92
N THR A 67 -2.46 4.92 4.12
CA THR A 67 -1.49 6.00 3.92
C THR A 67 -2.12 7.20 3.21
N ASN A 68 -2.95 6.96 2.19
CA ASN A 68 -3.63 8.02 1.45
C ASN A 68 -4.70 8.70 2.31
N VAL A 69 -5.48 7.93 3.07
CA VAL A 69 -6.45 8.46 4.04
C VAL A 69 -5.75 9.34 5.07
N ARG A 70 -4.66 8.87 5.67
CA ARG A 70 -3.87 9.64 6.65
C ARG A 70 -3.34 10.96 6.07
N LYS A 71 -2.82 10.94 4.84
CA LYS A 71 -2.35 12.15 4.15
C LYS A 71 -3.48 13.13 3.88
N GLY A 72 -4.63 12.65 3.43
CA GLY A 72 -5.82 13.47 3.22
C GLY A 72 -6.31 14.13 4.50
N TYR A 73 -6.39 13.36 5.58
CA TYR A 73 -6.80 13.84 6.90
C TYR A 73 -5.84 14.91 7.45
N ASN A 74 -4.53 14.66 7.38
CA ASN A 74 -3.53 15.64 7.81
C ASN A 74 -3.57 16.93 6.99
N LYS A 75 -3.82 16.83 5.68
CA LYS A 75 -3.97 18.01 4.81
C LYS A 75 -5.20 18.82 5.20
N MET A 76 -6.33 18.17 5.48
CA MET A 76 -7.56 18.84 5.89
C MET A 76 -7.39 19.58 7.23
N ILE A 77 -6.76 18.94 8.23
CA ILE A 77 -6.44 19.61 9.51
C ILE A 77 -5.53 20.81 9.28
N LEU A 78 -4.49 20.65 8.46
CA LEU A 78 -3.55 21.73 8.17
C LEU A 78 -4.24 22.90 7.46
N GLU A 79 -5.11 22.63 6.48
CA GLU A 79 -5.89 23.65 5.77
C GLU A 79 -6.87 24.38 6.70
N ALA A 80 -7.54 23.66 7.60
CA ALA A 80 -8.42 24.26 8.60
C ALA A 80 -7.64 25.21 9.53
N ARG A 81 -6.47 24.77 10.02
CA ARG A 81 -5.63 25.58 10.91
C ARG A 81 -5.02 26.80 10.23
N VAL A 82 -4.62 26.66 8.97
CA VAL A 82 -4.13 27.79 8.16
C VAL A 82 -5.24 28.81 7.97
N LYS A 83 -6.47 28.37 7.67
CA LYS A 83 -7.61 29.27 7.53
C LYS A 83 -7.93 30.03 8.82
N GLU A 84 -7.94 29.34 9.95
CA GLU A 84 -8.16 29.95 11.27
C GLU A 84 -7.12 31.03 11.57
N LEU A 85 -5.83 30.74 11.33
CA LEU A 85 -4.74 31.69 11.51
C LEU A 85 -4.85 32.89 10.56
N THR A 86 -5.27 32.68 9.31
CA THR A 86 -5.50 33.79 8.36
C THR A 86 -6.64 34.69 8.83
N ASP A 87 -7.76 34.10 9.27
CA ASP A 87 -8.92 34.84 9.76
C ASP A 87 -8.60 35.64 11.04
N GLU A 88 -7.77 35.10 11.94
CA GLU A 88 -7.25 35.82 13.12
C GLU A 88 -6.35 36.99 12.73
N ASN A 89 -5.44 36.78 11.78
CA ASN A 89 -4.50 37.82 11.35
C ASN A 89 -5.23 39.00 10.68
N GLU A 90 -6.23 38.72 9.83
CA GLU A 90 -7.08 39.75 9.23
C GLU A 90 -7.93 40.51 10.26
N ARG A 91 -8.28 39.89 11.39
CA ARG A 91 -8.98 40.59 12.49
C ARG A 91 -8.02 41.53 13.22
N LEU A 92 -6.82 41.06 13.54
CA LEU A 92 -5.79 41.86 14.20
C LEU A 92 -5.36 43.06 13.34
N GLU A 93 -5.18 42.89 12.03
CA GLU A 93 -4.90 44.02 11.12
C GLU A 93 -6.03 45.05 11.10
N ARG A 94 -7.30 44.60 11.16
CA ARG A 94 -8.45 45.50 11.23
C ARG A 94 -8.54 46.25 12.56
N GLU A 95 -8.17 45.61 13.66
CA GLU A 95 -8.11 46.25 14.98
C GLU A 95 -6.96 47.25 15.06
N LEU A 96 -5.80 46.90 14.51
CA LEU A 96 -4.63 47.78 14.47
C LEU A 96 -4.89 49.04 13.62
N ASN A 97 -5.54 48.90 12.47
CA ASN A 97 -5.87 50.04 11.59
C ASN A 97 -7.02 50.92 12.10
N ARG A 98 -7.69 50.51 13.18
CA ARG A 98 -8.74 51.31 13.85
C ARG A 98 -8.20 52.12 15.02
N LEU A 99 -6.97 51.84 15.48
CA LEU A 99 -6.22 52.62 16.48
C LEU A 99 -5.40 53.71 15.78
#